data_AF-A0A7C3SZS3-F1
#
_entry.id   AF-A0A7C3SZS3-F1
#
_cell.length_a   1.000
_cell.length_b   1.000
_cell.length_c   1.000
_cell.angle_alpha   90.00
_cell.angle_beta   90.00
_cell.angle_gamma   90.00
#
_symmetry.space_group_name_H-M   'P 1'
#
loop_
_entity.id
_entity.type
_entity.pdbx_description
1 polymer ?
#
loop_
_entity_poly.entity_id
_entity_poly.type
_entity_poly.pdbx_seq_one_letter_code
_entity_poly.pdbx_strand_id
1 'polypeptide(L)' 'AYPIVVRAVTSEDAMTADWARLPYDVLERISNRIINEVHGVNRVVLDISSKPPATIEWE' A
#
# COMPACT_ATOMS: atom_id res chain seq x y z
N ALA A 1 0.95 -19.07 -2.24
CA ALA A 1 1.33 -17.88 -1.47
C ALA A 1 0.68 -16.67 -2.12
N TYR A 2 0.16 -15.73 -1.32
CA TYR A 2 -0.64 -14.60 -1.76
C TYR A 2 0.16 -13.29 -1.68
N PRO A 3 0.03 -12.39 -2.66
CA PRO A 3 0.54 -11.03 -2.53
C PRO A 3 -0.40 -10.19 -1.65
N ILE A 4 0.17 -9.26 -0.89
CA ILE A 4 -0.57 -8.22 -0.18
C ILE A 4 -0.22 -6.85 -0.77
N VAL A 5 -1.24 -6.02 -0.95
CA VAL A 5 -1.10 -4.65 -1.44
C VAL A 5 -1.27 -3.69 -0.25
N VAL A 6 -0.29 -2.82 -0.04
CA VAL A 6 -0.38 -1.69 0.87
C VAL A 6 -0.89 -0.51 0.08
N ARG A 7 -2.06 0.01 0.45
CA ARG A 7 -2.63 1.23 -0.11
C ARG A 7 -2.52 2.34 0.93
N ALA A 8 -1.63 3.29 0.68
CA ALA A 8 -1.46 4.48 1.51
C ALA A 8 -1.63 5.71 0.64
N VAL A 9 -2.53 6.61 1.03
CA VAL A 9 -2.87 7.81 0.25
C VAL A 9 -2.85 9.05 1.14
N THR A 10 -2.50 10.18 0.54
CA THR A 10 -2.69 11.52 1.08
C THR A 10 -3.76 12.23 0.27
N SER A 11 -4.72 12.84 0.94
CA SER A 11 -5.88 13.46 0.32
C SER A 11 -6.23 14.72 1.12
N GLU A 12 -6.41 15.83 0.42
CA GLU A 12 -6.92 17.09 0.97
C GLU A 12 -8.46 17.16 0.83
N ASP A 13 -9.01 16.45 -0.16
CA ASP A 13 -10.44 16.31 -0.40
C ASP A 13 -10.83 14.90 -0.89
N ALA A 14 -12.12 14.57 -0.85
CA ALA A 14 -12.60 13.26 -1.30
C ALA A 14 -12.49 13.04 -2.83
N MET A 15 -12.05 14.03 -3.61
CA MET A 15 -12.04 13.99 -5.07
C MET A 15 -10.69 13.57 -5.64
N THR A 16 -9.58 13.93 -4.98
CA THR A 16 -8.22 13.60 -5.40
C THR A 16 -7.42 12.94 -4.29
N ALA A 17 -6.53 12.02 -4.66
CA ALA A 17 -5.64 11.38 -3.69
C ALA A 17 -4.33 10.98 -4.37
N ASP A 18 -3.21 11.40 -3.79
CA ASP A 18 -1.89 10.91 -4.19
C ASP A 18 -1.48 9.74 -3.31
N TRP A 19 -0.71 8.81 -3.87
CA TRP A 19 -0.09 7.77 -3.06
C TRP A 19 0.91 8.40 -2.09
N ALA A 20 0.94 7.90 -0.86
CA ALA A 20 1.78 8.44 0.20
C ALA A 20 3.24 7.98 0.00
N ARG A 21 4.17 8.93 -0.01
CA ARG A 21 5.62 8.68 -0.05
C ARG A 21 6.12 8.27 1.33
N LEU A 22 5.74 7.07 1.76
CA LEU A 22 6.16 6.51 3.04
C LEU A 22 7.69 6.36 3.07
N PRO A 23 8.36 6.69 4.19
CA PRO A 23 9.78 6.41 4.39
C PRO A 23 10.11 4.94 4.14
N TYR A 24 11.29 4.67 3.55
CA TYR A 24 11.66 3.30 3.18
C TYR A 24 11.82 2.36 4.38
N ASP A 25 12.23 2.87 5.54
CA ASP A 25 12.32 2.12 6.80
C ASP A 25 10.92 1.67 7.31
N VAL A 26 9.89 2.50 7.09
CA VAL A 26 8.50 2.13 7.38
C VAL A 26 8.04 1.01 6.45
N LEU A 27 8.33 1.12 5.15
CA LEU A 27 7.98 0.09 4.17
C LEU A 27 8.70 -1.23 4.44
N GLU A 28 9.98 -1.20 4.80
CA GLU A 28 10.76 -2.36 5.23
C GLU A 28 10.13 -3.03 6.45
N ARG A 29 9.79 -2.24 7.48
CA ARG A 29 9.14 -2.76 8.68
C ARG A 29 7.79 -3.41 8.38
N ILE A 30 6.97 -2.81 7.53
CA ILE A 30 5.67 -3.38 7.11
C ILE A 30 5.88 -4.71 6.38
N SER A 31 6.77 -4.73 5.38
CA SER A 31 7.06 -5.92 4.58
C SER A 31 7.57 -7.08 5.45
N ASN A 32 8.55 -6.82 6.32
CA ASN A 32 9.15 -7.82 7.19
C ASN A 32 8.12 -8.43 8.15
N ARG A 33 7.25 -7.60 8.74
CA ARG A 33 6.21 -8.11 9.64
C ARG A 33 5.18 -8.96 8.90
N ILE A 34 4.64 -8.48 7.78
CA ILE A 34 3.61 -9.22 7.04
C ILE A 34 4.15 -10.59 6.57
N ILE A 35 5.34 -10.63 5.97
CA ILE A 35 5.90 -11.89 5.44
C ILE A 35 6.18 -12.90 6.55
N ASN A 36 6.65 -12.46 7.71
CA ASN A 36 7.02 -13.37 8.81
C ASN A 36 5.84 -13.76 9.70
N GLU A 37 4.84 -12.88 9.87
CA GLU A 37 3.73 -13.06 10.81
C GLU A 37 2.46 -13.62 10.13
N VAL A 38 2.29 -13.45 8.81
CA VAL A 38 1.08 -13.89 8.09
C VAL A 38 1.34 -15.12 7.23
N HIS A 39 0.87 -16.27 7.72
CA HIS A 39 0.99 -17.54 6.99
C HIS A 39 0.38 -17.47 5.58
N GLY A 40 1.16 -17.94 4.61
CA GLY A 40 0.72 -17.99 3.21
C GLY A 40 0.95 -16.70 2.42
N VAL A 41 1.46 -15.64 3.03
CA VAL A 41 1.92 -14.43 2.33
C VAL A 41 3.43 -14.50 2.08
N ASN A 42 3.87 -14.13 0.88
CA ASN A 42 5.31 -14.10 0.55
C ASN A 42 5.75 -12.84 -0.21
N ARG A 43 4.83 -11.88 -0.40
CA ARG A 43 5.10 -10.64 -1.13
C ARG A 43 4.22 -9.53 -0.63
N VAL A 44 4.82 -8.36 -0.49
CA VAL A 44 4.12 -7.11 -0.18
C VAL A 44 4.48 -6.10 -1.27
N VAL A 45 3.48 -5.39 -1.80
CA VAL A 45 3.64 -4.33 -2.81
C VAL A 45 2.99 -3.05 -2.31
N LEU A 46 3.53 -1.89 -2.67
CA LEU A 46 2.92 -0.58 -2.43
C LEU A 46 2.19 -0.13 -3.69
N ASP A 47 0.92 0.24 -3.56
CA ASP A 47 0.17 0.84 -4.66
C ASP A 47 0.53 2.33 -4.82
N ILE A 48 1.20 2.64 -5.93
CA ILE A 48 1.71 3.97 -6.28
C ILE A 48 0.83 4.72 -7.30
N SER A 49 -0.44 4.33 -7.42
CA SER A 49 -1.38 4.92 -8.38
C SER A 49 -2.19 6.06 -7.75
N SER A 50 -2.16 7.27 -8.30
CA SER A 50 -3.00 8.38 -7.81
C SER A 50 -4.45 8.28 -8.30
N LYS A 51 -5.37 8.87 -7.53
CA LYS A 51 -6.75 9.15 -7.91
C LYS A 51 -6.86 10.60 -8.40
N PRO A 52 -7.35 10.86 -9.62
CA PRO A 52 -7.56 9.92 -10.75
C PRO A 52 -6.22 9.51 -11.43
N PRO A 53 -6.18 8.41 -12.23
CA PRO A 53 -7.30 7.64 -12.76
C PRO A 53 -7.75 6.46 -11.87
N ALA A 54 -6.99 6.11 -10.83
CA ALA A 54 -7.36 5.02 -9.95
C ALA A 54 -8.45 5.44 -8.94
N THR A 55 -9.01 4.46 -8.25
CA THR A 55 -9.82 4.64 -7.04
C THR A 55 -8.95 4.51 -5.78
N ILE A 56 -9.48 4.91 -4.62
CA ILE A 56 -8.79 4.67 -3.33
C ILE A 56 -8.87 3.18 -3.01
N GLU A 57 -10.10 2.64 -3.02
CA GLU A 57 -10.38 1.22 -2.87
C GLU A 57 -10.09 0.46 -4.18
N TRP A 58 -9.97 -0.86 -4.08
CA TRP A 58 -9.73 -1.76 -5.21
C TRP A 58 -11.00 -2.36 -5.84
N GLU A 59 -12.18 -2.09 -5.25
CA GLU A 59 -13.50 -2.55 -5.71
C GLU A 59 -14.51 -1.40 -5.76
#